data_AF-A0A315RCB2-F1
#
_entry.id   AF-A0A315RCB2-F1
#
_cell.length_a   1.000
_cell.length_b   1.000
_cell.length_c   1.000
_cell.angle_alpha   90.00
_cell.angle_beta   90.00
_cell.angle_gamma   90.00
#
_symmetry.space_group_name_H-M   'P 1'
#
loop_
_entity.id
_entity.type
_entity.pdbx_description
1 polymer ?
#
loop_
_entity_poly.entity_id
_entity_poly.type
_entity_poly.pdbx_seq_one_letter_code
_entity_poly.pdbx_strand_id
1 'polypeptide(L)'
;MHNIKINQYRDQLTEIYNRHYFEKKIKEFDQKQLYPFSIILGNLNNLKKINKNQGYERGNLFIRKTAEILSSFCEINDIVARSGGDEFVILLPKSDIKKAEKISEEITKNYNYLNEKYQKMTLALGIASRSTKEQKLTDVYQLANDRMYRNKISGTGSFKFEIFSAFERMLGEKTGETVAHARRMELLSVKLAEKLKIPIYQIDELKIAARLHDIGKIIIADYILNKPEALTEDEYKKVKEHTNIGYRIIKSMPALENVANIILAHHERWDGRGYPRRLEKEEIPYLARIISIVDTYDVITHERPYKKASSAAAALNEIKKCAGTQFDPLLVTEFIDLIENRNQVQLELVK
;
A
#
# COMPACT_ATOMS: atom_id res chain seq x y z
N MET A 1 14.15 6.50 46.69
CA MET A 1 14.45 5.54 45.61
C MET A 1 13.23 5.15 44.73
N HIS A 2 11.98 5.30 45.17
CA HIS A 2 10.80 4.97 44.36
C HIS A 2 10.53 5.96 43.20
N ASN A 3 10.72 7.27 43.42
CA ASN A 3 10.53 8.31 42.39
C ASN A 3 11.58 8.30 41.26
N ILE A 4 12.79 7.78 41.51
CA ILE A 4 13.85 7.70 40.48
C ILE A 4 13.54 6.61 39.45
N LYS A 5 12.89 5.51 39.87
CA LYS A 5 12.51 4.40 38.97
C LYS A 5 11.30 4.69 38.08
N ILE A 6 10.45 5.65 38.45
CA ILE A 6 9.29 6.04 37.62
C ILE A 6 9.74 6.93 36.47
N ASN A 7 10.69 7.84 36.71
CA ASN A 7 11.15 8.80 35.71
C ASN A 7 11.91 8.16 34.53
N GLN A 8 12.56 7.00 34.75
CA GLN A 8 13.29 6.29 33.68
C GLN A 8 12.39 5.67 32.60
N TYR A 9 11.09 5.51 32.86
CA TYR A 9 10.14 4.85 31.97
C TYR A 9 9.20 5.81 31.25
N ARG A 10 9.38 7.11 31.44
CA ARG A 10 8.55 8.17 30.89
C ARG A 10 9.32 8.89 29.78
N ASP A 11 8.61 9.27 28.72
CA ASP A 11 9.15 10.12 27.66
C ASP A 11 9.18 11.57 28.15
N GLN A 12 10.31 12.25 27.99
CA GLN A 12 10.52 13.58 28.57
C GLN A 12 9.61 14.66 27.96
N LEU A 13 9.14 14.46 26.73
CA LEU A 13 8.33 15.46 26.03
C LEU A 13 6.82 15.26 26.26
N THR A 14 6.39 14.01 26.42
CA THR A 14 4.97 13.62 26.39
C THR A 14 4.47 13.01 27.69
N GLU A 15 5.35 12.65 28.62
CA GLU A 15 5.05 12.00 29.90
C GLU A 15 4.33 10.65 29.81
N ILE A 16 4.01 10.15 28.61
CA ILE A 16 3.61 8.76 28.40
C ILE A 16 4.83 7.83 28.51
N TYR A 17 4.61 6.53 28.42
CA TYR A 17 5.72 5.59 28.56
C TYR A 17 6.72 5.74 27.41
N ASN A 18 7.99 5.46 27.66
CA ASN A 18 9.03 5.48 26.64
C ASN A 18 9.24 4.09 25.99
N ARG A 19 10.04 4.08 24.92
CA ARG A 19 10.44 2.86 24.20
C ARG A 19 10.91 1.73 25.12
N HIS A 20 11.76 2.06 26.10
CA HIS A 20 12.33 1.06 27.00
C HIS A 20 11.26 0.35 27.83
N TYR A 21 10.28 1.10 28.33
CA TYR A 21 9.15 0.50 29.05
C TYR A 21 8.27 -0.37 28.15
N PHE A 22 7.99 0.09 26.92
CA PHE A 22 7.25 -0.68 25.92
C PHE A 22 7.93 -2.02 25.61
N GLU A 23 9.23 -2.01 25.30
CA GLU A 23 9.99 -3.22 24.96
C GLU A 23 10.06 -4.23 26.12
N LYS A 24 10.08 -3.72 27.35
CA LYS A 24 9.99 -4.56 28.54
C LYS A 24 8.61 -5.19 28.68
N LYS A 25 7.54 -4.39 28.51
CA LYS A 25 6.17 -4.82 28.74
C LYS A 25 5.64 -5.77 27.68
N ILE A 26 6.02 -5.60 26.42
CA ILE A 26 5.63 -6.54 25.37
C ILE A 26 6.17 -7.95 25.65
N LYS A 27 7.43 -8.07 26.12
CA LYS A 27 8.02 -9.36 26.52
C LYS A 27 7.32 -9.96 27.75
N GLU A 28 7.01 -9.13 28.74
CA GLU A 28 6.27 -9.55 29.94
C GLU A 28 4.86 -10.07 29.59
N PHE A 29 4.14 -9.37 28.72
CA PHE A 29 2.78 -9.75 28.30
C PHE A 29 2.75 -10.94 27.36
N ASP A 30 3.81 -11.16 26.58
CA ASP A 30 3.94 -12.34 25.74
C ASP A 30 4.01 -13.61 26.61
N GLN A 31 4.80 -13.56 27.69
CA GLN A 31 4.93 -14.64 28.68
C GLN A 31 3.65 -14.87 29.49
N LYS A 32 2.95 -13.80 29.86
CA LYS A 32 1.74 -13.85 30.70
C LYS A 32 0.50 -14.37 29.97
N GLN A 33 0.56 -14.59 28.66
CA GLN A 33 -0.55 -15.17 27.90
C GLN A 33 -1.88 -14.41 28.11
N LEU A 34 -1.81 -13.07 28.10
CA LEU A 34 -2.99 -12.22 28.16
C LEU A 34 -3.69 -12.28 26.80
N TYR A 35 -4.92 -12.79 26.76
CA TYR A 35 -5.76 -12.88 25.56
C TYR A 35 -7.21 -12.43 25.84
N PRO A 36 -7.92 -11.91 24.83
CA PRO A 36 -7.38 -11.41 23.56
C PRO A 36 -6.41 -10.24 23.81
N PHE A 37 -5.52 -9.93 22.86
CA PHE A 37 -4.55 -8.83 23.02
C PHE A 37 -4.40 -8.06 21.73
N SER A 38 -4.59 -6.74 21.77
CA SER A 38 -4.47 -5.89 20.60
C SER A 38 -3.31 -4.91 20.72
N ILE A 39 -2.71 -4.58 19.58
CA ILE A 39 -1.68 -3.56 19.43
C ILE A 39 -2.16 -2.55 18.41
N ILE A 40 -2.08 -1.26 18.75
CA ILE A 40 -2.28 -0.14 17.82
C ILE A 40 -0.93 0.57 17.67
N LEU A 41 -0.46 0.75 16.45
CA LEU A 41 0.70 1.54 16.11
C LEU A 41 0.29 2.82 15.42
N GLY A 42 0.87 3.94 15.84
CA GLY A 42 0.64 5.26 15.27
C GLY A 42 1.93 5.91 14.82
N ASN A 43 1.93 6.53 13.65
CA ASN A 43 3.04 7.36 13.18
C ASN A 43 2.55 8.73 12.69
N LEU A 44 3.15 9.80 13.25
CA LEU A 44 2.86 11.18 12.89
C LEU A 44 3.45 11.54 11.52
N ASN A 45 2.58 11.91 10.59
CA ASN A 45 3.01 12.31 9.26
C ASN A 45 3.59 13.74 9.26
N ASN A 46 4.57 13.97 8.38
CA ASN A 46 5.14 15.29 8.09
C ASN A 46 5.83 16.04 9.25
N LEU A 47 6.11 15.39 10.39
CA LEU A 47 6.76 16.04 11.54
C LEU A 47 8.06 16.77 11.17
N LYS A 48 8.93 16.14 10.37
CA LYS A 48 10.18 16.77 9.89
C LYS A 48 9.92 18.05 9.08
N LYS A 49 8.89 18.05 8.23
CA LYS A 49 8.49 19.21 7.40
C LYS A 49 7.97 20.34 8.28
N ILE A 50 7.18 20.01 9.31
CA ILE A 50 6.68 20.98 10.29
C ILE A 50 7.86 21.60 11.05
N ASN A 51 8.79 20.79 11.57
CA ASN A 51 9.97 21.30 12.27
C ASN A 51 10.78 22.25 11.39
N LYS A 52 10.95 21.92 10.11
CA LYS A 52 11.68 22.76 9.15
C LYS A 52 10.95 24.08 8.86
N ASN A 53 9.64 24.05 8.70
CA ASN A 53 8.87 25.21 8.22
C ASN A 53 8.33 26.09 9.36
N GLN A 54 8.12 25.52 10.55
CA GLN A 54 7.42 26.16 11.68
C GLN A 54 8.18 26.01 13.01
N GLY A 55 9.37 25.39 13.00
CA GLY A 55 10.21 25.22 14.18
C GLY A 55 9.88 23.98 15.02
N TYR A 56 10.84 23.56 15.85
CA TYR A 56 10.72 22.38 16.70
C TYR A 56 9.62 22.49 17.75
N GLU A 57 9.34 23.68 18.28
CA GLU A 57 8.25 23.86 19.24
C GLU A 57 6.88 23.51 18.67
N ARG A 58 6.69 23.76 17.37
CA ARG A 58 5.47 23.37 16.68
C ARG A 58 5.36 21.85 16.55
N GLY A 59 6.43 21.17 16.18
CA GLY A 59 6.45 19.70 16.17
C GLY A 59 6.26 19.09 17.56
N ASN A 60 6.87 19.70 18.58
CA ASN A 60 6.74 19.29 19.97
C ASN A 60 5.29 19.43 20.47
N LEU A 61 4.60 20.53 20.13
CA LEU A 61 3.18 20.70 20.40
C LEU A 61 2.37 19.54 19.83
N PHE A 62 2.64 19.15 18.60
CA PHE A 62 1.93 18.08 17.94
C PHE A 62 2.21 16.71 18.56
N ILE A 63 3.46 16.40 18.87
CA ILE A 63 3.84 15.19 19.60
C ILE A 63 3.10 15.08 20.95
N ARG A 64 3.01 16.19 21.70
CA ARG A 64 2.24 16.24 22.96
C ARG A 64 0.75 16.00 22.72
N LYS A 65 0.16 16.67 21.72
CA LYS A 65 -1.25 16.50 21.35
C LYS A 65 -1.56 15.06 20.93
N THR A 66 -0.65 14.40 20.23
CA THR A 66 -0.78 12.98 19.91
C THR A 66 -0.84 12.14 21.17
N ALA A 67 0.10 12.33 22.09
CA ALA A 67 0.13 11.57 23.34
C ALA A 67 -1.15 11.79 24.17
N GLU A 68 -1.65 13.04 24.24
CA GLU A 68 -2.92 13.38 24.89
C GLU A 68 -4.10 12.64 24.28
N ILE A 69 -4.26 12.68 22.94
CA ILE A 69 -5.34 12.01 22.22
C ILE A 69 -5.27 10.50 22.40
N LEU A 70 -4.10 9.89 22.22
CA LEU A 70 -3.98 8.43 22.36
C LEU A 70 -4.33 8.00 23.78
N SER A 71 -3.90 8.76 24.79
CA SER A 71 -4.16 8.47 26.19
C SER A 71 -5.64 8.64 26.57
N SER A 72 -6.38 9.57 25.96
CA SER A 72 -7.80 9.79 26.29
C SER A 72 -8.72 8.62 25.91
N PHE A 73 -8.26 7.71 25.04
CA PHE A 73 -9.00 6.52 24.62
C PHE A 73 -8.50 5.22 25.26
N CYS A 74 -7.56 5.32 26.20
CA CYS A 74 -6.95 4.17 26.86
C CYS A 74 -7.37 4.06 28.32
N GLU A 75 -7.57 2.82 28.79
CA GLU A 75 -7.89 2.50 30.17
C GLU A 75 -6.62 2.37 31.03
N ILE A 76 -6.79 2.25 32.35
CA ILE A 76 -5.67 2.17 33.31
C ILE A 76 -4.71 0.99 33.07
N ASN A 77 -5.20 -0.08 32.44
CA ASN A 77 -4.42 -1.28 32.15
C ASN A 77 -3.77 -1.26 30.76
N ASP A 78 -4.13 -0.28 29.93
CA ASP A 78 -3.55 -0.10 28.61
C ASP A 78 -2.20 0.62 28.74
N ILE A 79 -1.31 0.38 27.78
CA ILE A 79 0.00 1.03 27.76
C ILE A 79 0.09 1.89 26.52
N VAL A 80 0.12 3.21 26.71
CA VAL A 80 0.47 4.18 25.67
C VAL A 80 1.94 4.53 25.82
N ALA A 81 2.72 4.30 24.76
CA ALA A 81 4.14 4.57 24.74
C ALA A 81 4.57 5.30 23.47
N ARG A 82 5.59 6.16 23.60
CA ARG A 82 6.32 6.72 22.48
C ARG A 82 7.57 5.87 22.23
N SER A 83 7.56 5.12 21.14
CA SER A 83 8.65 4.21 20.76
C SER A 83 9.73 4.89 19.91
N GLY A 84 9.42 6.03 19.28
CA GLY A 84 10.32 6.75 18.40
C GLY A 84 10.00 8.25 18.33
N GLY A 85 10.69 8.97 17.44
CA GLY A 85 10.53 10.42 17.30
C GLY A 85 9.10 10.83 16.92
N ASP A 86 8.49 10.10 16.00
CA ASP A 86 7.13 10.28 15.48
C ASP A 86 6.25 9.03 15.68
N GLU A 87 6.73 8.04 16.44
CA GLU A 87 6.11 6.72 16.59
C GLU A 87 5.53 6.49 17.99
N PHE A 88 4.31 5.95 18.00
CA PHE A 88 3.53 5.66 19.20
C PHE A 88 2.97 4.23 19.15
N VAL A 89 2.85 3.61 20.32
CA VAL A 89 2.32 2.26 20.49
C VAL A 89 1.26 2.29 21.58
N ILE A 90 0.14 1.62 21.34
CA ILE A 90 -0.85 1.27 22.35
C ILE A 90 -0.89 -0.25 22.48
N LEU A 91 -0.62 -0.74 23.69
CA LEU A 91 -0.85 -2.13 24.05
C LEU A 91 -2.18 -2.23 24.79
N LEU A 92 -3.07 -3.10 24.32
CA LEU A 92 -4.41 -3.31 24.84
C LEU A 92 -4.55 -4.75 25.33
N PRO A 93 -4.15 -5.05 26.58
CA PRO A 93 -4.37 -6.36 27.16
C PRO A 93 -5.86 -6.68 27.27
N LYS A 94 -6.23 -7.96 27.16
CA LYS A 94 -7.63 -8.44 27.27
C LYS A 94 -8.60 -7.72 26.34
N SER A 95 -8.12 -7.29 25.18
CA SER A 95 -8.89 -6.54 24.19
C SER A 95 -8.80 -7.23 22.83
N ASP A 96 -9.94 -7.34 22.15
CA ASP A 96 -10.02 -7.94 20.82
C ASP A 96 -9.79 -6.89 19.72
N ILE A 97 -9.86 -7.34 18.46
CA ILE A 97 -9.68 -6.46 17.30
C ILE A 97 -10.77 -5.40 17.21
N LYS A 98 -12.01 -5.72 17.58
CA LYS A 98 -13.15 -4.81 17.50
C LYS A 98 -12.98 -3.63 18.47
N LYS A 99 -12.52 -3.88 19.71
CA LYS A 99 -12.19 -2.81 20.65
C LYS A 99 -11.07 -1.92 20.11
N ALA A 100 -10.02 -2.52 19.52
CA ALA A 100 -8.91 -1.77 18.96
C ALA A 100 -9.31 -0.93 17.72
N GLU A 101 -10.16 -1.46 16.85
CA GLU A 101 -10.76 -0.75 15.71
C GLU A 101 -11.58 0.45 16.18
N LYS A 102 -12.45 0.27 17.18
CA LYS A 102 -13.22 1.38 17.77
C LYS A 102 -12.33 2.49 18.32
N ILE A 103 -11.26 2.13 19.05
CA ILE A 103 -10.28 3.12 19.57
C ILE A 103 -9.61 3.86 18.41
N SER A 104 -9.17 3.13 17.37
CA SER A 104 -8.53 3.71 16.19
C SER A 104 -9.47 4.65 15.40
N GLU A 105 -10.75 4.32 15.29
CA GLU A 105 -11.76 5.18 14.67
C GLU A 105 -11.94 6.49 15.45
N GLU A 106 -12.04 6.44 16.77
CA GLU A 106 -12.18 7.63 17.62
C GLU A 106 -10.93 8.52 17.61
N ILE A 107 -9.73 7.92 17.59
CA ILE A 107 -8.47 8.63 17.37
C ILE A 107 -8.50 9.34 16.01
N THR A 108 -8.90 8.63 14.95
CA THR A 108 -8.97 9.18 13.59
C THR A 108 -9.93 10.36 13.50
N LYS A 109 -11.12 10.25 14.11
CA LYS A 109 -12.11 11.35 14.20
C LYS A 109 -11.51 12.58 14.89
N ASN A 110 -10.81 12.39 16.01
CA ASN A 110 -10.16 13.50 16.73
C ASN A 110 -9.05 14.17 15.91
N TYR A 111 -8.28 13.40 15.15
CA TYR A 111 -7.29 13.94 14.22
C TYR A 111 -7.92 14.71 13.07
N ASN A 112 -9.07 14.29 12.55
CA ASN A 112 -9.79 15.03 11.53
C ASN A 112 -10.25 16.39 12.05
N TYR A 113 -10.81 16.43 13.26
CA TYR A 113 -11.18 17.69 13.92
C TYR A 113 -9.96 18.61 14.17
N LEU A 114 -8.83 18.05 14.64
CA LEU A 114 -7.59 18.83 14.78
C LEU A 114 -7.06 19.35 13.44
N ASN A 115 -7.20 18.58 12.37
CA ASN A 115 -6.75 18.98 11.04
C ASN A 115 -7.50 20.20 10.51
N GLU A 116 -8.80 20.28 10.74
CA GLU A 116 -9.60 21.45 10.38
C GLU A 116 -9.09 22.72 11.08
N LYS A 117 -8.65 22.58 12.33
CA LYS A 117 -8.17 23.71 13.16
C LYS A 117 -6.71 24.09 12.89
N TYR A 118 -5.84 23.13 12.60
CA TYR A 118 -4.39 23.34 12.58
C TYR A 118 -3.72 23.10 11.22
N GLN A 119 -4.47 22.68 10.19
CA GLN A 119 -4.04 22.34 8.83
C GLN A 119 -2.72 21.53 8.74
N LYS A 120 -2.81 20.29 8.23
CA LYS A 120 -1.68 19.43 7.78
C LYS A 120 -0.99 18.54 8.83
N MET A 121 -1.73 17.93 9.75
CA MET A 121 -1.21 16.81 10.55
C MET A 121 -2.12 15.59 10.55
N THR A 122 -1.66 14.52 9.91
CA THR A 122 -2.34 13.23 9.92
C THR A 122 -1.55 12.22 10.75
N LEU A 123 -2.25 11.24 11.32
CA LEU A 123 -1.67 10.10 12.01
C LEU A 123 -2.00 8.85 11.22
N ALA A 124 -0.98 8.11 10.78
CA ALA A 124 -1.17 6.79 10.21
C ALA A 124 -1.31 5.77 11.34
N LEU A 125 -2.37 4.97 11.32
CA LEU A 125 -2.63 3.94 12.34
C LEU A 125 -2.57 2.54 11.74
N GLY A 126 -2.10 1.56 12.49
CA GLY A 126 -2.16 0.15 12.14
C GLY A 126 -2.48 -0.70 13.36
N ILE A 127 -3.35 -1.70 13.18
CA ILE A 127 -3.93 -2.46 14.28
C ILE A 127 -3.70 -3.95 14.03
N ALA A 128 -3.33 -4.70 15.05
CA ALA A 128 -3.34 -6.17 14.98
C ALA A 128 -3.72 -6.76 16.33
N SER A 129 -4.25 -7.98 16.32
CA SER A 129 -4.68 -8.68 17.52
C SER A 129 -4.19 -10.11 17.55
N ARG A 130 -3.94 -10.55 18.77
CA ARG A 130 -3.63 -11.91 19.13
C ARG A 130 -4.87 -12.59 19.69
N SER A 131 -5.27 -13.69 19.09
CA SER A 131 -6.44 -14.47 19.54
C SER A 131 -6.09 -15.86 20.06
N THR A 132 -4.88 -16.36 19.77
CA THR A 132 -4.44 -17.69 20.19
C THR A 132 -3.03 -17.69 20.77
N LYS A 133 -2.69 -18.74 21.51
CA LYS A 133 -1.42 -18.85 22.25
C LYS A 133 -0.19 -19.03 21.37
N GLU A 134 -0.37 -19.53 20.15
CA GLU A 134 0.70 -19.83 19.20
C GLU A 134 1.30 -18.56 18.58
N GLN A 135 0.55 -17.46 18.60
CA GLN A 135 0.99 -16.18 18.05
C GLN A 135 1.85 -15.42 19.07
N LYS A 136 3.08 -15.04 18.70
CA LYS A 136 3.91 -14.19 19.56
C LYS A 136 3.48 -12.73 19.42
N LEU A 137 3.55 -11.95 20.50
CA LEU A 137 3.27 -10.51 20.42
C LEU A 137 4.23 -9.76 19.50
N THR A 138 5.43 -10.29 19.26
CA THR A 138 6.36 -9.75 18.26
C THR A 138 5.79 -9.80 16.85
N ASP A 139 5.10 -10.89 16.50
CA ASP A 139 4.51 -11.08 15.17
C ASP A 139 3.27 -10.20 15.00
N VAL A 140 2.49 -10.06 16.08
CA VAL A 140 1.33 -9.15 16.13
C VAL A 140 1.78 -7.70 16.00
N TYR A 141 2.86 -7.31 16.68
CA TYR A 141 3.46 -5.98 16.54
C TYR A 141 3.91 -5.73 15.10
N GLN A 142 4.60 -6.70 14.49
CA GLN A 142 5.03 -6.58 13.09
C GLN A 142 3.83 -6.43 12.14
N LEU A 143 2.76 -7.21 12.33
CA LEU A 143 1.55 -7.08 11.54
C LEU A 143 0.86 -5.72 11.70
N ALA A 144 0.81 -5.17 12.93
CA ALA A 144 0.30 -3.82 13.17
C ALA A 144 1.17 -2.77 12.46
N ASN A 145 2.49 -2.97 12.44
CA ASN A 145 3.44 -2.04 11.83
C ASN A 145 3.27 -2.02 10.31
N ASP A 146 3.14 -3.20 9.71
CA ASP A 146 2.88 -3.39 8.28
C ASP A 146 1.57 -2.71 7.87
N ARG A 147 0.52 -2.84 8.70
CA ARG A 147 -0.77 -2.16 8.49
C ARG A 147 -0.67 -0.64 8.61
N MET A 148 0.10 -0.13 9.58
CA MET A 148 0.35 1.30 9.77
C MET A 148 1.11 1.88 8.59
N TYR A 149 2.14 1.18 8.14
CA TYR A 149 2.96 1.59 7.00
C TYR A 149 2.15 1.67 5.71
N ARG A 150 1.26 0.70 5.45
CA ARG A 150 0.27 0.77 4.36
C ARG A 150 -0.55 2.06 4.43
N ASN A 151 -1.11 2.37 5.60
CA ASN A 151 -1.92 3.56 5.80
C ASN A 151 -1.11 4.85 5.65
N LYS A 152 0.20 4.83 5.96
CA LYS A 152 1.13 5.95 5.76
C LYS A 152 1.43 6.20 4.27
N ILE A 153 1.57 5.14 3.47
CA ILE A 153 1.80 5.26 2.02
C ILE A 153 0.53 5.68 1.29
N SER A 154 -0.61 5.10 1.67
CA SER A 154 -1.92 5.41 1.06
C SER A 154 -2.54 6.71 1.59
N GLY A 155 -1.97 7.32 2.64
CA GLY A 155 -2.47 8.54 3.26
C GLY A 155 -2.25 9.78 2.41
N THR A 156 -3.31 10.57 2.26
CA THR A 156 -3.26 11.92 1.66
C THR A 156 -2.28 12.81 2.45
N GLY A 157 -1.26 13.31 1.77
CA GLY A 157 -0.25 14.24 2.34
C GLY A 157 1.17 13.68 2.50
N SER A 158 1.45 12.44 2.08
CA SER A 158 2.83 12.02 1.81
C SER A 158 3.32 12.70 0.53
N PHE A 159 4.51 13.32 0.56
CA PHE A 159 5.12 13.94 -0.63
C PHE A 159 5.24 12.96 -1.81
N LYS A 160 5.45 11.66 -1.52
CA LYS A 160 5.46 10.61 -2.55
C LYS A 160 4.09 10.43 -3.21
N PHE A 161 3.02 10.46 -2.41
CA PHE A 161 1.65 10.37 -2.92
C PHE A 161 1.31 11.55 -3.83
N GLU A 162 1.70 12.78 -3.45
CA GLU A 162 1.47 13.98 -4.26
C GLU A 162 2.17 13.91 -5.63
N ILE A 163 3.42 13.42 -5.68
CA ILE A 163 4.15 13.21 -6.92
C ILE A 163 3.47 12.14 -7.78
N PHE A 164 3.14 10.98 -7.20
CA PHE A 164 2.50 9.91 -7.97
C PHE A 164 1.13 10.34 -8.51
N SER A 165 0.33 11.05 -7.73
CA SER A 165 -0.94 11.59 -8.21
C SER A 165 -0.79 12.69 -9.25
N ALA A 166 0.33 13.43 -9.28
CA ALA A 166 0.64 14.31 -10.40
C ALA A 166 0.94 13.51 -11.69
N PHE A 167 1.78 12.47 -11.58
CA PHE A 167 2.11 11.58 -12.70
C PHE A 167 0.90 10.87 -13.29
N GLU A 168 -0.01 10.36 -12.45
CA GLU A 168 -1.24 9.72 -12.92
C GLU A 168 -2.15 10.68 -13.68
N ARG A 169 -2.27 11.93 -13.21
CA ARG A 169 -3.08 12.94 -13.90
C ARG A 169 -2.49 13.26 -15.27
N MET A 170 -1.18 13.46 -15.35
CA MET A 170 -0.48 13.67 -16.63
C MET A 170 -0.66 12.49 -17.58
N LEU A 171 -0.56 11.25 -17.07
CA LEU A 171 -0.75 10.06 -17.87
C LEU A 171 -2.19 9.95 -18.40
N GLY A 172 -3.17 10.25 -17.55
CA GLY A 172 -4.59 10.21 -17.94
C GLY A 172 -4.97 11.28 -18.96
N GLU A 173 -4.40 12.48 -18.86
CA GLU A 173 -4.54 13.52 -19.90
C GLU A 173 -3.95 13.07 -21.24
N LYS A 174 -2.86 12.31 -21.22
CA LYS A 174 -2.13 11.88 -22.43
C LYS A 174 -2.80 10.72 -23.18
N THR A 175 -3.29 9.73 -22.44
CA THR A 175 -3.66 8.40 -22.98
C THR A 175 -5.16 8.15 -22.99
N GLY A 176 -5.95 9.00 -22.33
CA GLY A 176 -7.36 8.72 -22.03
C GLY A 176 -7.55 7.61 -20.99
N GLU A 177 -6.47 7.05 -20.44
CA GLU A 177 -6.53 6.09 -19.33
C GLU A 177 -6.95 6.84 -18.06
N THR A 178 -8.18 6.59 -17.63
CA THR A 178 -8.73 7.31 -16.48
C THR A 178 -8.02 6.92 -15.18
N VAL A 179 -8.04 7.81 -14.20
CA VAL A 179 -7.67 7.49 -12.79
C VAL A 179 -8.41 6.24 -12.28
N ALA A 180 -9.58 5.94 -12.84
CA ALA A 180 -10.32 4.71 -12.54
C ALA A 180 -9.58 3.44 -13.01
N HIS A 181 -8.88 3.44 -14.15
CA HIS A 181 -8.04 2.32 -14.59
C HIS A 181 -6.91 2.05 -13.59
N ALA A 182 -6.13 3.08 -13.26
CA ALA A 182 -5.03 2.97 -12.29
C ALA A 182 -5.52 2.42 -10.93
N ARG A 183 -6.69 2.88 -10.47
CA ARG A 183 -7.29 2.41 -9.22
C ARG A 183 -7.80 0.95 -9.29
N ARG A 184 -8.38 0.53 -10.42
CA ARG A 184 -8.81 -0.86 -10.62
C ARG A 184 -7.63 -1.81 -10.71
N MET A 185 -6.58 -1.40 -11.43
CA MET A 185 -5.29 -2.08 -11.50
C MET A 185 -4.69 -2.28 -10.11
N GLU A 186 -4.62 -1.21 -9.30
CA GLU A 186 -4.15 -1.30 -7.92
C GLU A 186 -4.98 -2.30 -7.10
N LEU A 187 -6.30 -2.14 -7.10
CA LEU A 187 -7.20 -2.97 -6.28
C LEU A 187 -7.14 -4.46 -6.65
N LEU A 188 -7.15 -4.79 -7.94
CA LEU A 188 -7.08 -6.18 -8.40
C LEU A 188 -5.69 -6.79 -8.13
N SER A 189 -4.62 -6.03 -8.38
CA SER A 189 -3.24 -6.49 -8.12
C SER A 189 -3.03 -6.78 -6.63
N VAL A 190 -3.51 -5.90 -5.74
CA VAL A 190 -3.43 -6.11 -4.29
C VAL A 190 -4.21 -7.35 -3.87
N LYS A 191 -5.43 -7.56 -4.37
CA LYS A 191 -6.23 -8.75 -4.04
C LYS A 191 -5.55 -10.05 -4.47
N LEU A 192 -4.97 -10.07 -5.67
CA LEU A 192 -4.20 -11.22 -6.13
C LEU A 192 -2.95 -11.43 -5.28
N ALA A 193 -2.23 -10.36 -4.93
CA ALA A 193 -1.06 -10.43 -4.06
C ALA A 193 -1.38 -10.95 -2.65
N GLU A 194 -2.52 -10.55 -2.08
CA GLU A 194 -3.02 -11.04 -0.79
C GLU A 194 -3.33 -12.54 -0.84
N LYS A 195 -4.01 -13.00 -1.89
CA LYS A 195 -4.28 -14.43 -2.13
C LYS A 195 -2.99 -15.23 -2.27
N LEU A 196 -2.00 -14.69 -2.96
CA LEU A 196 -0.66 -15.26 -3.14
C LEU A 196 0.24 -15.13 -1.90
N LYS A 197 -0.22 -14.48 -0.82
CA LYS A 197 0.54 -14.23 0.42
C LYS A 197 1.87 -13.50 0.18
N ILE A 198 1.88 -12.56 -0.76
CA ILE A 198 3.05 -11.72 -1.06
C ILE A 198 3.38 -10.83 0.15
N PRO A 199 4.67 -10.69 0.52
CA PRO A 199 5.07 -9.81 1.61
C PRO A 199 4.62 -8.36 1.41
N ILE A 200 4.28 -7.68 2.51
CA ILE A 200 3.68 -6.33 2.45
C ILE A 200 4.54 -5.29 1.71
N TYR A 201 5.87 -5.36 1.86
CA TYR A 201 6.78 -4.42 1.22
C TYR A 201 6.75 -4.56 -0.30
N GLN A 202 6.55 -5.77 -0.82
CA GLN A 202 6.33 -6.04 -2.25
C GLN A 202 4.94 -5.61 -2.72
N ILE A 203 3.92 -5.68 -1.86
CA ILE A 203 2.58 -5.17 -2.18
C ILE A 203 2.63 -3.65 -2.40
N ASP A 204 3.41 -2.91 -1.62
CA ASP A 204 3.54 -1.46 -1.82
C ASP A 204 4.28 -1.12 -3.12
N GLU A 205 5.31 -1.89 -3.49
CA GLU A 205 5.95 -1.80 -4.80
C GLU A 205 4.95 -2.11 -5.93
N LEU A 206 4.13 -3.15 -5.76
CA LEU A 206 3.10 -3.55 -6.71
C LEU A 206 2.04 -2.47 -6.91
N LYS A 207 1.59 -1.78 -5.85
CA LYS A 207 0.62 -0.67 -5.96
C LYS A 207 1.19 0.47 -6.81
N ILE A 208 2.44 0.86 -6.55
CA ILE A 208 3.10 1.93 -7.30
C ILE A 208 3.28 1.51 -8.76
N ALA A 209 3.76 0.28 -8.99
CA ALA A 209 3.90 -0.27 -10.33
C ALA A 209 2.56 -0.33 -11.08
N ALA A 210 1.49 -0.79 -10.45
CA ALA A 210 0.15 -0.84 -11.05
C ALA A 210 -0.34 0.53 -11.52
N ARG A 211 -0.08 1.58 -10.73
CA ARG A 211 -0.50 2.96 -11.03
C ARG A 211 0.38 3.65 -12.08
N LEU A 212 1.64 3.23 -12.21
CA LEU A 212 2.65 3.92 -13.01
C LEU A 212 3.29 3.05 -14.11
N HIS A 213 2.80 1.84 -14.37
CA HIS A 213 3.37 0.93 -15.38
C HIS A 213 3.47 1.59 -16.77
N ASP A 214 2.52 2.45 -17.07
CA ASP A 214 2.45 3.17 -18.34
C ASP A 214 3.03 4.59 -18.31
N ILE A 215 3.73 4.99 -17.25
CA ILE A 215 4.22 6.36 -17.08
C ILE A 215 5.10 6.85 -18.25
N GLY A 216 5.77 5.93 -18.94
CA GLY A 216 6.58 6.26 -20.11
C GLY A 216 5.79 6.76 -21.32
N LYS A 217 4.47 6.50 -21.39
CA LYS A 217 3.60 6.99 -22.48
C LYS A 217 3.55 8.51 -22.54
N ILE A 218 3.86 9.23 -21.43
CA ILE A 218 3.92 10.70 -21.39
C ILE A 218 4.84 11.29 -22.48
N ILE A 219 5.93 10.59 -22.84
CA ILE A 219 6.91 11.07 -23.82
C ILE A 219 6.55 10.66 -25.25
N ILE A 220 5.60 9.73 -25.44
CA ILE A 220 5.17 9.30 -26.77
C ILE A 220 4.29 10.38 -27.42
N ALA A 221 4.46 10.59 -28.72
CA ALA A 221 3.74 11.63 -29.44
C ALA A 221 2.23 11.37 -29.48
N ASP A 222 1.41 12.41 -29.33
CA ASP A 222 -0.06 12.29 -29.23
C ASP A 222 -0.69 11.69 -30.48
N TYR A 223 -0.16 12.04 -31.66
CA TYR A 223 -0.65 11.51 -32.93
C TYR A 223 -0.38 10.01 -33.09
N ILE A 224 0.55 9.43 -32.31
CA ILE A 224 0.81 7.98 -32.27
C ILE A 224 -0.16 7.32 -31.28
N LEU A 225 -0.31 7.88 -30.07
CA LEU A 225 -1.15 7.28 -29.03
C LEU A 225 -2.64 7.33 -29.35
N ASN A 226 -3.10 8.40 -30.01
CA ASN A 226 -4.51 8.65 -30.32
C ASN A 226 -4.87 8.34 -31.79
N LYS A 227 -4.01 7.60 -32.49
CA LYS A 227 -4.24 7.22 -33.89
C LYS A 227 -5.45 6.26 -33.99
N PRO A 228 -6.49 6.57 -34.78
CA PRO A 228 -7.64 5.68 -34.93
C PRO A 228 -7.34 4.47 -35.81
N GLU A 229 -6.35 4.55 -36.71
CA GLU A 229 -5.90 3.43 -37.55
C GLU A 229 -4.85 2.55 -36.85
N ALA A 230 -4.58 1.39 -37.44
CA ALA A 230 -3.48 0.53 -37.01
C ALA A 230 -2.14 1.28 -37.06
N LEU A 231 -1.33 1.09 -36.01
CA LEU A 231 0.02 1.61 -35.96
C LEU A 231 0.90 0.91 -37.00
N THR A 232 1.75 1.69 -37.67
CA THR A 232 2.86 1.15 -38.47
C THR A 232 3.87 0.47 -37.55
N GLU A 233 4.74 -0.38 -38.12
CA GLU A 233 5.77 -1.07 -37.33
C GLU A 233 6.69 -0.10 -36.57
N ASP A 234 7.03 1.04 -37.17
CA ASP A 234 7.89 2.04 -36.53
C ASP A 234 7.17 2.85 -35.45
N GLU A 235 5.88 3.16 -35.64
CA GLU A 235 5.05 3.73 -34.59
C GLU A 235 4.90 2.76 -33.42
N TYR A 236 4.70 1.47 -33.71
CA TYR A 236 4.61 0.43 -32.68
C TYR A 236 5.91 0.25 -31.91
N LYS A 237 7.08 0.30 -32.57
CA LYS A 237 8.39 0.33 -31.90
C LYS A 237 8.52 1.52 -30.95
N LYS A 238 8.05 2.71 -31.36
CA LYS A 238 8.03 3.90 -30.49
C LYS A 238 7.12 3.71 -29.28
N VAL A 239 5.94 3.11 -29.45
CA VAL A 239 5.06 2.82 -28.31
C VAL A 239 5.73 1.85 -27.33
N LYS A 240 6.42 0.80 -27.81
CA LYS A 240 7.13 -0.15 -26.93
C LYS A 240 8.18 0.49 -26.03
N GLU A 241 8.79 1.59 -26.48
CA GLU A 241 9.78 2.33 -25.69
C GLU A 241 9.23 2.93 -24.39
N HIS A 242 7.90 2.99 -24.19
CA HIS A 242 7.33 3.46 -22.93
C HIS A 242 7.83 2.65 -21.72
N THR A 243 8.12 1.36 -21.88
CA THR A 243 8.72 0.53 -20.82
C THR A 243 10.10 1.04 -20.41
N ASN A 244 10.98 1.26 -21.40
CA ASN A 244 12.32 1.82 -21.21
C ASN A 244 12.27 3.26 -20.66
N ILE A 245 11.35 4.08 -21.15
CA ILE A 245 11.16 5.46 -20.68
C ILE A 245 10.68 5.45 -19.23
N GLY A 246 9.65 4.66 -18.92
CA GLY A 246 9.09 4.54 -17.57
C GLY A 246 10.13 4.04 -16.57
N TYR A 247 10.94 3.05 -16.96
CA TYR A 247 12.10 2.61 -16.19
C TYR A 247 13.04 3.76 -15.86
N ARG A 248 13.45 4.57 -16.85
CA ARG A 248 14.35 5.71 -16.63
C ARG A 248 13.75 6.77 -15.71
N ILE A 249 12.46 7.08 -15.88
CA ILE A 249 11.75 8.04 -15.03
C ILE A 249 11.77 7.57 -13.58
N ILE A 250 11.38 6.32 -13.32
CA ILE A 250 11.24 5.82 -11.95
C ILE A 250 12.58 5.49 -11.29
N LYS A 251 13.56 4.99 -12.06
CA LYS A 251 14.91 4.70 -11.55
C LYS A 251 15.65 5.94 -11.03
N SER A 252 15.26 7.13 -11.46
CA SER A 252 15.78 8.39 -10.90
C SER A 252 15.52 8.55 -9.39
N MET A 253 14.61 7.76 -8.83
CA MET A 253 14.31 7.69 -7.40
C MET A 253 14.90 6.39 -6.83
N PRO A 254 16.04 6.42 -6.10
CA PRO A 254 16.71 5.20 -5.62
C PRO A 254 15.82 4.27 -4.79
N ALA A 255 14.85 4.84 -4.05
CA ALA A 255 13.90 4.07 -3.25
C ALA A 255 12.87 3.27 -4.07
N LEU A 256 12.85 3.40 -5.40
CA LEU A 256 11.89 2.78 -6.31
C LEU A 256 12.57 1.90 -7.37
N GLU A 257 13.82 1.48 -7.17
CA GLU A 257 14.55 0.67 -8.14
C GLU A 257 13.81 -0.62 -8.51
N ASN A 258 13.25 -1.32 -7.52
CA ASN A 258 12.42 -2.51 -7.76
C ASN A 258 11.19 -2.18 -8.60
N VAL A 259 10.52 -1.07 -8.31
CA VAL A 259 9.36 -0.61 -9.08
C VAL A 259 9.74 -0.30 -10.52
N ALA A 260 10.88 0.35 -10.74
CA ALA A 260 11.39 0.59 -12.09
C ALA A 260 11.56 -0.74 -12.85
N ASN A 261 12.16 -1.77 -12.23
CA ASN A 261 12.33 -3.08 -12.86
C ASN A 261 10.98 -3.75 -13.20
N ILE A 262 9.96 -3.60 -12.36
CA ILE A 262 8.61 -4.09 -12.64
C ILE A 262 8.02 -3.39 -13.88
N ILE A 263 8.14 -2.06 -13.92
CA ILE A 263 7.66 -1.24 -15.04
C ILE A 263 8.41 -1.57 -16.33
N LEU A 264 9.71 -1.86 -16.26
CA LEU A 264 10.47 -2.27 -17.44
C LEU A 264 9.94 -3.59 -18.03
N ALA A 265 9.53 -4.51 -17.16
CA ALA A 265 9.24 -5.90 -17.54
C ALA A 265 7.74 -6.23 -17.67
N HIS A 266 6.83 -5.28 -17.50
CA HIS A 266 5.38 -5.58 -17.45
C HIS A 266 4.78 -6.05 -18.79
N HIS A 267 5.51 -5.90 -19.89
CA HIS A 267 5.18 -6.46 -21.21
C HIS A 267 6.08 -7.63 -21.64
N GLU A 268 6.91 -8.14 -20.72
CA GLU A 268 7.57 -9.42 -20.93
C GLU A 268 6.52 -10.54 -20.93
N ARG A 269 6.83 -11.62 -21.65
CA ARG A 269 5.92 -12.76 -21.81
C ARG A 269 6.58 -14.00 -21.26
N TRP A 270 5.81 -14.86 -20.62
CA TRP A 270 6.30 -16.11 -20.05
C TRP A 270 7.13 -16.96 -21.03
N ASP A 271 6.77 -16.91 -22.32
CA ASP A 271 7.44 -17.58 -23.45
C ASP A 271 8.65 -16.84 -24.06
N GLY A 272 9.11 -15.74 -23.46
CA GLY A 272 10.26 -14.97 -23.95
C GLY A 272 9.99 -14.13 -25.21
N ARG A 273 8.76 -14.11 -25.73
CA ARG A 273 8.40 -13.31 -26.93
C ARG A 273 7.99 -11.87 -26.61
N GLY A 274 8.15 -11.46 -25.35
CA GLY A 274 7.82 -10.14 -24.86
C GLY A 274 8.84 -9.07 -25.22
N TYR A 275 8.76 -7.92 -24.55
CA TYR A 275 9.69 -6.82 -24.69
C TYR A 275 9.82 -6.07 -23.35
N PRO A 276 10.91 -5.30 -23.13
CA PRO A 276 12.00 -4.98 -24.07
C PRO A 276 13.19 -5.94 -24.06
N ARG A 277 13.34 -6.78 -23.03
CA ARG A 277 14.52 -7.63 -22.83
C ARG A 277 14.31 -9.09 -23.23
N ARG A 278 13.07 -9.51 -23.49
CA ARG A 278 12.70 -10.90 -23.85
C ARG A 278 13.04 -11.87 -22.73
N LEU A 279 12.77 -11.47 -21.49
CA LEU A 279 12.92 -12.31 -20.32
C LEU A 279 11.92 -13.47 -20.41
N GLU A 280 12.33 -14.67 -20.00
CA GLU A 280 11.45 -15.84 -19.99
C GLU A 280 11.20 -16.36 -18.58
N LYS A 281 10.01 -16.94 -18.37
CA LYS A 281 9.62 -17.61 -17.12
C LYS A 281 9.95 -16.81 -15.85
N GLU A 282 10.74 -17.36 -14.94
CA GLU A 282 11.08 -16.75 -13.65
C GLU A 282 12.10 -15.62 -13.75
N GLU A 283 12.74 -15.39 -14.90
CA GLU A 283 13.58 -14.21 -15.12
C GLU A 283 12.74 -12.92 -15.09
N ILE A 284 11.44 -13.03 -15.42
CA ILE A 284 10.49 -11.94 -15.34
C ILE A 284 10.22 -11.66 -13.85
N PRO A 285 10.42 -10.39 -13.39
CA PRO A 285 10.11 -10.01 -12.02
C PRO A 285 8.71 -10.48 -11.62
N TYR A 286 8.60 -11.12 -10.46
CA TYR A 286 7.37 -11.77 -10.02
C TYR A 286 6.16 -10.82 -10.04
N LEU A 287 6.35 -9.59 -9.56
CA LEU A 287 5.32 -8.56 -9.57
C LEU A 287 4.96 -8.06 -10.98
N ALA A 288 5.88 -8.09 -11.95
CA ALA A 288 5.59 -7.73 -13.35
C ALA A 288 4.68 -8.77 -14.02
N ARG A 289 4.85 -10.06 -13.69
CA ARG A 289 3.96 -11.13 -14.14
C ARG A 289 2.53 -10.90 -13.66
N ILE A 290 2.36 -10.44 -12.42
CA ILE A 290 1.05 -10.07 -11.85
C ILE A 290 0.45 -8.88 -12.61
N ILE A 291 1.20 -7.79 -12.79
CA ILE A 291 0.72 -6.60 -13.51
C ILE A 291 0.24 -6.97 -14.92
N SER A 292 0.97 -7.80 -15.65
CA SER A 292 0.63 -8.18 -17.04
C SER A 292 -0.74 -8.88 -17.15
N ILE A 293 -1.08 -9.73 -16.16
CA ILE A 293 -2.36 -10.45 -16.12
C ILE A 293 -3.50 -9.48 -15.78
N VAL A 294 -3.28 -8.64 -14.77
CA VAL A 294 -4.29 -7.69 -14.30
C VAL A 294 -4.57 -6.62 -15.35
N ASP A 295 -3.54 -6.13 -16.05
CA ASP A 295 -3.69 -5.16 -17.14
C ASP A 295 -4.52 -5.75 -18.28
N THR A 296 -4.18 -6.96 -18.72
CA THR A 296 -4.95 -7.65 -19.77
C THR A 296 -6.42 -7.81 -19.38
N TYR A 297 -6.70 -8.19 -18.13
CA TYR A 297 -8.07 -8.29 -17.64
C TYR A 297 -8.80 -6.94 -17.66
N ASP A 298 -8.17 -5.86 -17.18
CA ASP A 298 -8.79 -4.53 -17.15
C ASP A 298 -9.07 -4.01 -18.58
N VAL A 299 -8.10 -4.20 -19.49
CA VAL A 299 -8.19 -3.84 -20.92
C VAL A 299 -9.38 -4.54 -21.60
N ILE A 300 -9.66 -5.80 -21.27
CA ILE A 300 -10.76 -6.56 -21.88
C ILE A 300 -12.12 -6.18 -21.28
N THR A 301 -12.17 -5.92 -19.96
CA THR A 301 -13.43 -5.76 -19.23
C THR A 301 -13.96 -4.33 -19.16
N HIS A 302 -13.19 -3.34 -19.63
CA HIS A 302 -13.58 -1.93 -19.59
C HIS A 302 -13.53 -1.27 -20.95
N GLU A 303 -14.42 -0.30 -21.13
CA GLU A 303 -14.54 0.46 -22.36
C GLU A 303 -13.35 1.41 -22.53
N ARG A 304 -12.86 1.48 -23.76
CA ARG A 304 -11.83 2.43 -24.21
C ARG A 304 -12.37 3.19 -25.43
N PRO A 305 -11.81 4.37 -25.77
CA PRO A 305 -12.28 5.18 -26.90
C PRO A 305 -12.43 4.41 -28.22
N TYR A 306 -11.66 3.32 -28.40
CA TYR A 306 -11.63 2.50 -29.62
C TYR A 306 -12.10 1.04 -29.42
N LYS A 307 -12.57 0.65 -28.23
CA LYS A 307 -12.95 -0.75 -27.94
C LYS A 307 -14.06 -0.85 -26.87
N LYS A 308 -15.15 -1.56 -27.20
CA LYS A 308 -16.21 -1.89 -26.25
C LYS A 308 -15.73 -2.89 -25.20
N ALA A 309 -16.20 -2.72 -23.98
CA ALA A 309 -15.98 -3.68 -22.89
C ALA A 309 -16.51 -5.08 -23.25
N SER A 310 -15.80 -6.12 -22.85
CA SER A 310 -16.25 -7.52 -22.91
C SER A 310 -16.61 -8.05 -21.53
N SER A 311 -17.19 -9.24 -21.46
CA SER A 311 -17.59 -9.85 -20.19
C SER A 311 -16.37 -10.38 -19.40
N ALA A 312 -16.50 -10.44 -18.08
CA ALA A 312 -15.49 -11.06 -17.22
C ALA A 312 -15.19 -12.50 -17.65
N ALA A 313 -16.21 -13.28 -18.03
CA ALA A 313 -16.04 -14.64 -18.53
C ALA A 313 -15.21 -14.70 -19.83
N ALA A 314 -15.41 -13.76 -20.76
CA ALA A 314 -14.61 -13.66 -21.97
C ALA A 314 -13.15 -13.32 -21.65
N ALA A 315 -12.91 -12.39 -20.72
CA ALA A 315 -11.56 -12.04 -20.27
C ALA A 315 -10.84 -13.23 -19.62
N LEU A 316 -11.51 -13.96 -18.72
CA LEU A 316 -10.92 -15.15 -18.08
C LEU A 316 -10.61 -16.25 -19.10
N ASN A 317 -11.49 -16.48 -20.08
CA ASN A 317 -11.24 -17.44 -21.14
C ASN A 317 -10.01 -17.06 -21.99
N GLU A 318 -9.83 -15.78 -22.31
CA GLU A 318 -8.66 -15.30 -23.05
C GLU A 318 -7.37 -15.48 -22.23
N ILE A 319 -7.38 -15.06 -20.97
CA ILE A 319 -6.24 -15.21 -20.06
C ILE A 319 -5.87 -16.70 -19.88
N LYS A 320 -6.87 -17.58 -19.77
CA LYS A 320 -6.67 -19.03 -19.67
C LYS A 320 -6.02 -19.62 -20.92
N LYS A 321 -6.41 -19.20 -22.12
CA LYS A 321 -5.78 -19.63 -23.38
C LYS A 321 -4.32 -19.19 -23.48
N CYS A 322 -3.99 -18.05 -22.89
CA CYS A 322 -2.65 -17.46 -22.89
C CYS A 322 -1.75 -17.97 -21.73
N ALA A 323 -2.23 -18.88 -20.88
CA ALA A 323 -1.44 -19.49 -19.81
C ALA A 323 -0.26 -20.30 -20.39
N GLY A 324 0.93 -20.15 -19.81
CA GLY A 324 2.15 -20.80 -20.29
C GLY A 324 2.75 -20.19 -21.58
N THR A 325 2.10 -19.18 -22.16
CA THR A 325 2.66 -18.42 -23.29
C THR A 325 2.86 -16.95 -22.92
N GLN A 326 1.77 -16.19 -22.78
CA GLN A 326 1.87 -14.80 -22.35
C GLN A 326 2.08 -14.72 -20.83
N PHE A 327 1.35 -15.56 -20.10
CA PHE A 327 1.23 -15.44 -18.65
C PHE A 327 1.81 -16.65 -17.94
N ASP A 328 2.31 -16.43 -16.73
CA ASP A 328 2.68 -17.47 -15.79
C ASP A 328 1.45 -18.34 -15.49
N PRO A 329 1.48 -19.65 -15.79
CA PRO A 329 0.32 -20.52 -15.66
C PRO A 329 -0.16 -20.65 -14.20
N LEU A 330 0.76 -20.58 -13.22
CA LEU A 330 0.39 -20.64 -11.81
C LEU A 330 -0.38 -19.39 -11.38
N LEU A 331 0.10 -18.22 -11.81
CA LEU A 331 -0.59 -16.95 -11.52
C LEU A 331 -1.94 -16.84 -12.23
N VAL A 332 -2.08 -17.40 -13.43
CA VAL A 332 -3.37 -17.47 -14.13
C VAL A 332 -4.38 -18.29 -13.34
N THR A 333 -3.99 -19.46 -12.82
CA THR A 333 -4.88 -20.29 -12.00
C THR A 333 -5.37 -19.53 -10.77
N GLU A 334 -4.46 -18.88 -10.04
CA GLU A 334 -4.81 -18.11 -8.84
C GLU A 334 -5.66 -16.87 -9.18
N PHE A 335 -5.41 -16.24 -10.33
CA PHE A 335 -6.21 -15.09 -10.78
C PHE A 335 -7.63 -15.49 -11.18
N ILE A 336 -7.81 -16.60 -11.91
CA ILE A 336 -9.15 -17.09 -12.28
C ILE A 336 -9.96 -17.41 -11.02
N ASP A 337 -9.37 -18.16 -10.08
CA ASP A 337 -10.02 -18.49 -8.81
C ASP A 337 -10.41 -17.24 -8.02
N LEU A 338 -9.56 -16.20 -8.01
CA LEU A 338 -9.87 -14.93 -7.36
C LEU A 338 -11.13 -14.26 -7.96
N ILE A 339 -11.25 -14.24 -9.29
CA ILE A 339 -12.36 -13.55 -9.97
C ILE A 339 -13.66 -14.37 -9.87
N GLU A 340 -13.59 -15.70 -10.00
CA GLU A 340 -14.75 -16.58 -9.91
C GLU A 340 -15.36 -16.58 -8.50
N ASN A 341 -14.53 -16.68 -7.45
CA ASN A 341 -14.99 -16.61 -6.06
C ASN A 341 -15.58 -15.24 -5.71
N ARG A 342 -15.08 -14.16 -6.32
CA ARG A 342 -15.65 -12.82 -6.13
C ARG A 342 -17.07 -12.70 -6.71
N ASN A 343 -17.32 -13.30 -7.88
CA ASN A 343 -18.63 -13.27 -8.52
C ASN A 343 -19.66 -14.10 -7.75
N GLN A 344 -19.25 -15.19 -7.10
CA GLN A 344 -20.14 -15.99 -6.24
C GLN A 344 -20.60 -15.21 -5.01
N VAL A 345 -19.70 -14.54 -4.30
CA VAL A 345 -20.04 -13.71 -3.11
C VAL A 345 -20.94 -12.53 -3.49
N GLN A 346 -20.78 -11.95 -4.68
CA GLN A 346 -21.60 -10.83 -5.14
C GLN A 346 -23.01 -11.26 -5.60
N LEU A 347 -23.18 -12.51 -6.08
CA LEU A 347 -24.46 -13.10 -6.43
C LEU A 347 -25.26 -13.58 -5.20
N GLU A 348 -24.58 -13.98 -4.13
CA GLU A 348 -25.22 -14.38 -2.86
C GLU A 348 -25.75 -13.19 -2.05
N LEU A 349 -25.18 -11.99 -2.23
CA LEU A 349 -25.64 -10.76 -1.57
C LEU A 349 -26.84 -10.08 -2.26
N VAL A 350 -27.29 -10.60 -3.40
CA VAL A 350 -28.42 -10.06 -4.21
C VAL A 350 -29.62 -11.02 -4.20
N LYS A 351 -29.52 -12.16 -3.50
CA LYS A 351 -30.65 -13.02 -3.16
C LYS A 351 -31.06 -12.77 -1.72
#